data_AF-B8C508-F1
#
_entry.id   AF-B8C508-F1
#
_cell.length_a   1.000
_cell.length_b   1.000
_cell.length_c   1.000
_cell.angle_alpha   90.00
_cell.angle_beta   90.00
_cell.angle_gamma   90.00
#
_symmetry.space_group_name_H-M   'P 1'
#
loop_
_entity.id
_entity.type
_entity.pdbx_description
1 polymer ?
#
loop_
_entity_poly.entity_id
_entity_poly.type
_entity_poly.pdbx_seq_one_letter_code
_entity_poly.pdbx_strand_id
1 'polypeptide(L)'
;MSTSFRSRNSVGLLLLFAVAASAAVLCMLVSVTTVPTNNHHRRLTETATPTDDTDQSAGYATTDDFYTPQTHGKALPNSPGIIVNMLRRAKDRVSESDVPFLLQLPHTSSDTIYNILTECYGLEGKKYLQPQELEIAKKENVVDRYYMSSHEKPTERFTSFGKQFHFISTPHYQEGAGLFTFSHKGRIMLMLRHPAVIAESMYLTRPGTVKGDVKGLLNYVNSTDYYDNWMTRMLANIPNNKQVTEEDFIEARKVLENKFLIGMTADMAETIFKRIKIYFGWKELPNKHGCELMHIKKGVMALPPSALVEGGHEWRTITRINRFDMKLYARGMSVFGSQKMRLPIHSLVREEERRVVDGAIEHLRDVKDPRDASDIPFFWHIPKASGTTVKETLSDCYGLVRTEMIKPPSSLEIIGKSNVLNIDLTTRDAVAKAKEVGLVDTGLADVIISQLFEGATWEPTYRSDYNDITLQQYVEMDGYYDNWMVRMLSNAKLGGLNEGHLELAKKILKDKFVVGISDHMDETFRQLEIYYGWKEKREGCVQFHLHSAPSNKNKYPETERGGEVWNLIADKNKFDMALYYFALEVFGDQSEKVFREGKVMQY
;
A
#
# COMPACT_ATOMS: atom_id res chain seq x y z
N MET A 1 64.19 -13.25 5.17
CA MET A 1 65.34 -12.80 4.35
C MET A 1 65.37 -13.68 3.10
N SER A 2 64.60 -13.39 2.04
CA SER A 2 64.92 -12.46 0.93
C SER A 2 66.23 -12.82 0.24
N THR A 3 66.35 -13.12 -1.05
CA THR A 3 65.43 -13.15 -2.20
C THR A 3 66.21 -13.76 -3.37
N SER A 4 65.53 -14.43 -4.31
CA SER A 4 66.14 -14.92 -5.55
C SER A 4 65.73 -14.08 -6.77
N PHE A 5 66.72 -13.98 -7.66
CA PHE A 5 66.68 -14.14 -9.11
C PHE A 5 65.98 -13.16 -10.06
N ARG A 6 66.77 -12.88 -11.10
CA ARG A 6 66.65 -11.92 -12.19
C ARG A 6 66.45 -12.72 -13.49
N SER A 7 65.53 -12.24 -14.34
CA SER A 7 65.60 -12.24 -15.82
C SER A 7 65.63 -13.59 -16.56
N ARG A 8 65.18 -13.77 -17.81
CA ARG A 8 64.73 -12.90 -18.92
C ARG A 8 64.24 -13.84 -20.03
N ASN A 9 63.22 -13.43 -20.81
CA ASN A 9 62.99 -13.66 -22.25
C ASN A 9 62.97 -15.13 -22.79
N SER A 10 62.14 -15.57 -23.73
CA SER A 10 61.48 -14.93 -24.88
C SER A 10 60.66 -15.98 -25.67
N VAL A 11 59.82 -15.50 -26.62
CA VAL A 11 59.19 -16.21 -27.77
C VAL A 11 58.06 -17.20 -27.39
N GLY A 12 56.87 -17.24 -27.98
CA GLY A 12 56.22 -16.60 -29.12
C GLY A 12 55.04 -17.50 -29.55
N LEU A 13 54.07 -16.91 -30.26
CA LEU A 13 53.19 -17.54 -31.25
C LEU A 13 51.75 -18.03 -30.89
N LEU A 14 50.80 -17.27 -31.48
CA LEU A 14 49.55 -17.65 -32.18
C LEU A 14 48.20 -17.96 -31.48
N LEU A 15 47.15 -17.52 -32.22
CA LEU A 15 45.70 -17.84 -32.23
C LEU A 15 44.78 -16.89 -31.40
N LEU A 16 44.05 -15.95 -32.06
CA LEU A 16 42.66 -16.06 -32.61
C LEU A 16 41.61 -16.06 -31.48
N PHE A 17 40.59 -15.19 -31.37
CA PHE A 17 39.63 -14.64 -32.35
C PHE A 17 39.05 -13.28 -31.88
N ALA A 18 38.48 -12.56 -32.85
CA ALA A 18 37.80 -11.27 -32.75
C ALA A 18 36.36 -11.34 -32.19
N VAL A 19 35.88 -10.23 -31.60
CA VAL A 19 34.50 -9.75 -31.76
C VAL A 19 34.50 -8.22 -31.85
N ALA A 20 34.13 -7.71 -33.01
CA ALA A 20 33.79 -6.32 -33.25
C ALA A 20 32.33 -6.08 -32.87
N ALA A 21 32.04 -5.01 -32.13
CA ALA A 21 30.69 -4.49 -31.96
C ALA A 21 30.45 -3.40 -33.00
N SER A 22 29.53 -3.66 -33.92
CA SER A 22 28.93 -2.68 -34.82
C SER A 22 27.42 -2.75 -34.61
N ALA A 23 26.78 -1.61 -34.30
CA ALA A 23 25.33 -1.48 -34.41
C ALA A 23 25.03 -0.10 -35.00
N ALA A 24 24.75 -0.10 -36.29
CA ALA A 24 24.11 0.99 -37.01
C ALA A 24 22.62 0.66 -37.17
N VAL A 25 21.79 1.64 -36.83
CA VAL A 25 20.55 2.10 -37.49
C VAL A 25 19.85 1.12 -38.44
N LEU A 26 18.58 0.81 -38.15
CA LEU A 26 17.57 0.65 -39.20
C LEU A 26 16.17 1.07 -38.70
N CYS A 27 15.57 2.03 -39.41
CA CYS A 27 14.17 2.41 -39.37
C CYS A 27 13.26 1.29 -39.92
N MET A 28 12.07 1.09 -39.34
CA MET A 28 10.81 0.76 -40.03
C MET A 28 9.66 1.25 -39.14
N LEU A 29 9.00 2.36 -39.49
CA LEU A 29 7.83 2.49 -40.38
C LEU A 29 6.53 1.95 -39.79
N VAL A 30 5.68 2.93 -39.49
CA VAL A 30 4.24 2.88 -39.18
C VAL A 30 3.48 2.12 -40.27
N SER A 31 2.54 1.28 -39.86
CA SER A 31 1.41 0.87 -40.71
C SER A 31 0.17 0.73 -39.86
N VAL A 32 -0.67 1.75 -39.96
CA VAL A 32 -2.08 1.77 -39.54
C VAL A 32 -2.85 0.89 -40.51
N THR A 33 -3.50 -0.17 -40.02
CA THR A 33 -4.46 -0.94 -40.80
C THR A 33 -5.86 -0.73 -40.25
N THR A 34 -6.62 0.05 -41.00
CA THR A 34 -8.07 0.23 -40.97
C THR A 34 -8.80 -1.05 -41.41
N VAL A 35 -9.86 -1.45 -40.71
CA VAL A 35 -10.85 -2.48 -41.12
C VAL A 35 -12.22 -2.06 -40.53
N PRO A 36 -13.35 -2.23 -41.24
CA PRO A 36 -14.22 -1.10 -41.59
C PRO A 36 -15.60 -1.11 -40.93
N THR A 37 -16.27 0.03 -41.09
CA THR A 37 -17.71 0.23 -40.94
C THR A 37 -18.53 -0.75 -41.78
N ASN A 38 -19.53 -1.38 -41.18
CA ASN A 38 -20.68 -1.88 -41.93
C ASN A 38 -21.98 -1.54 -41.18
N ASN A 39 -22.66 -0.52 -41.71
CA ASN A 39 -24.05 -0.21 -41.44
C ASN A 39 -24.93 -1.30 -42.07
N HIS A 40 -25.73 -1.98 -41.26
CA HIS A 40 -26.97 -2.55 -41.75
C HIS A 40 -28.14 -1.96 -40.96
N HIS A 41 -28.83 -1.03 -41.63
CA HIS A 41 -30.19 -0.67 -41.33
C HIS A 41 -31.07 -1.92 -41.34
N ARG A 42 -31.79 -2.17 -40.24
CA ARG A 42 -33.09 -2.85 -40.30
C ARG A 42 -34.06 -2.14 -39.36
N ARG A 43 -34.95 -1.35 -39.97
CA ARG A 43 -36.21 -0.92 -39.38
C ARG A 43 -37.01 -2.16 -38.98
N LEU A 44 -37.39 -2.25 -37.72
CA LEU A 44 -38.62 -2.92 -37.32
C LEU A 44 -39.43 -1.92 -36.50
N THR A 45 -40.49 -1.46 -37.13
CA THR A 45 -41.62 -0.77 -36.54
C THR A 45 -42.41 -1.79 -35.73
N GLU A 46 -42.50 -1.63 -34.41
CA GLU A 46 -43.60 -2.18 -33.64
C GLU A 46 -44.13 -1.13 -32.66
N THR A 47 -45.43 -0.94 -32.80
CA THR A 47 -46.33 -0.08 -32.05
C THR A 47 -46.49 -0.55 -30.61
N ALA A 48 -46.30 0.35 -29.65
CA ALA A 48 -46.84 0.20 -28.30
C ALA A 48 -47.46 1.52 -27.84
N THR A 49 -48.76 1.45 -27.54
CA THR A 49 -49.59 2.49 -26.93
C THR A 49 -49.19 2.76 -25.47
N PRO A 50 -49.54 3.94 -24.93
CA PRO A 50 -48.96 4.47 -23.70
C PRO A 50 -49.63 3.89 -22.46
N THR A 51 -48.82 3.56 -21.45
CA THR A 51 -49.27 3.46 -20.06
C THR A 51 -48.56 4.51 -19.25
N ASP A 52 -49.41 5.37 -18.67
CA ASP A 52 -49.15 6.37 -17.66
C ASP A 52 -48.39 5.75 -16.49
N ASP A 53 -47.22 6.31 -16.14
CA ASP A 53 -46.68 6.29 -14.79
C ASP A 53 -45.68 7.42 -14.65
N THR A 54 -46.15 8.48 -14.00
CA THR A 54 -45.36 9.57 -13.45
C THR A 54 -44.37 9.01 -12.44
N ASP A 55 -43.08 8.96 -12.79
CA ASP A 55 -42.03 8.88 -11.78
C ASP A 55 -41.07 10.07 -11.92
N GLN A 56 -40.99 10.81 -10.83
CA GLN A 56 -40.27 12.06 -10.73
C GLN A 56 -38.77 11.77 -10.75
N SER A 57 -38.09 12.22 -11.80
CA SER A 57 -36.64 12.29 -11.83
C SER A 57 -36.15 13.20 -10.69
N ALA A 58 -35.74 12.60 -9.57
CA ALA A 58 -35.02 13.30 -8.52
C ALA A 58 -33.67 13.78 -9.09
N GLY A 59 -33.60 15.08 -9.39
CA GLY A 59 -32.37 15.74 -9.81
C GLY A 59 -31.33 15.66 -8.69
N TYR A 60 -30.20 15.03 -8.99
CA TYR A 60 -29.04 15.00 -8.10
C TYR A 60 -28.39 16.39 -8.05
N ALA A 61 -28.61 17.14 -6.98
CA ALA A 61 -27.82 18.35 -6.69
C ALA A 61 -26.36 17.96 -6.42
N THR A 62 -25.44 18.55 -7.18
CA THR A 62 -23.99 18.32 -7.03
C THR A 62 -23.41 19.28 -5.98
N THR A 63 -22.24 18.97 -5.42
CA THR A 63 -21.52 19.89 -4.51
C THR A 63 -21.11 21.21 -5.19
N ASP A 64 -21.17 21.27 -6.53
CA ASP A 64 -20.81 22.44 -7.34
C ASP A 64 -21.82 23.60 -7.22
N ASP A 65 -23.07 23.34 -6.82
CA ASP A 65 -24.15 24.36 -6.86
C ASP A 65 -24.18 25.32 -5.65
N PHE A 66 -23.37 25.10 -4.60
CA PHE A 66 -23.61 25.77 -3.31
C PHE A 66 -22.39 26.38 -2.61
N TYR A 67 -21.18 26.29 -3.18
CA TYR A 67 -20.01 26.96 -2.60
C TYR A 67 -19.96 28.45 -2.98
N THR A 68 -20.94 29.24 -2.54
CA THR A 68 -20.81 30.69 -2.49
C THR A 68 -20.03 31.09 -1.23
N PRO A 69 -18.87 31.78 -1.34
CA PRO A 69 -18.06 32.20 -0.19
C PRO A 69 -18.76 33.12 0.82
N GLN A 70 -20.02 33.50 0.58
CA GLN A 70 -20.76 34.51 1.33
C GLN A 70 -21.44 34.01 2.62
N THR A 71 -21.47 32.69 2.89
CA THR A 71 -22.22 32.14 4.05
C THR A 71 -21.39 31.87 5.31
N HIS A 72 -20.08 32.14 5.34
CA HIS A 72 -19.29 32.07 6.58
C HIS A 72 -19.48 33.34 7.43
N GLY A 73 -20.64 33.46 8.06
CA GLY A 73 -20.98 34.50 9.01
C GLY A 73 -20.41 34.21 10.41
N LYS A 74 -19.53 35.10 10.89
CA LYS A 74 -18.99 35.23 12.27
C LYS A 74 -18.19 34.03 12.81
N ALA A 75 -17.03 34.31 13.38
CA ALA A 75 -16.27 33.34 14.15
C ALA A 75 -17.16 32.72 15.26
N LEU A 76 -17.23 31.40 15.32
CA LEU A 76 -17.99 30.69 16.35
C LEU A 76 -17.39 30.96 17.74
N PRO A 77 -18.22 31.18 18.78
CA PRO A 77 -17.76 31.47 20.14
C PRO A 77 -17.14 30.26 20.87
N ASN A 78 -17.08 29.08 20.24
CA ASN A 78 -16.48 27.90 20.85
C ASN A 78 -14.96 27.91 20.66
N SER A 79 -14.21 27.75 21.76
CA SER A 79 -12.75 27.65 21.72
C SER A 79 -12.31 26.47 20.84
N PRO A 80 -11.37 26.66 19.90
CA PRO A 80 -10.83 25.61 19.03
C PRO A 80 -10.43 24.33 19.78
N GLY A 81 -9.97 24.48 21.03
CA GLY A 81 -9.56 23.36 21.88
C GLY A 81 -10.69 22.38 22.26
N ILE A 82 -11.94 22.82 22.33
CA ILE A 82 -13.08 21.94 22.69
C ILE A 82 -13.41 21.02 21.51
N ILE A 83 -13.42 21.56 20.29
CA ILE A 83 -13.75 20.82 19.06
C ILE A 83 -12.66 19.75 18.77
N VAL A 84 -11.39 20.10 18.95
CA VAL A 84 -10.26 19.18 18.77
C VAL A 84 -10.35 17.97 19.73
N ASN A 85 -10.96 18.11 20.90
CA ASN A 85 -11.13 17.03 21.87
C ASN A 85 -12.26 16.04 21.52
N MET A 86 -13.18 16.44 20.64
CA MET A 86 -14.28 15.59 20.15
C MET A 86 -13.88 14.72 18.95
N LEU A 87 -12.70 14.95 18.38
CA LEU A 87 -12.13 14.12 17.32
C LEU A 87 -11.08 13.16 17.87
N ARG A 88 -11.13 11.90 17.44
CA ARG A 88 -10.06 10.92 17.66
C ARG A 88 -8.82 11.29 16.86
N ARG A 89 -7.64 10.84 17.30
CA ARG A 89 -6.45 10.94 16.46
C ARG A 89 -6.50 9.85 15.39
N ALA A 90 -5.99 10.14 14.21
CA ALA A 90 -5.92 9.16 13.13
C ALA A 90 -5.13 7.90 13.54
N LYS A 91 -4.12 8.04 14.41
CA LYS A 91 -3.31 6.93 14.93
C LYS A 91 -3.98 6.08 16.03
N ASP A 92 -5.13 6.52 16.56
CA ASP A 92 -5.84 5.76 17.60
C ASP A 92 -6.66 4.64 16.95
N ARG A 93 -6.72 3.45 17.58
CA ARG A 93 -7.54 2.33 17.10
C ARG A 93 -9.00 2.74 17.00
N VAL A 94 -9.70 2.29 15.95
CA VAL A 94 -11.14 2.53 15.76
C VAL A 94 -11.96 1.74 16.77
N SER A 95 -12.96 2.39 17.35
CA SER A 95 -13.97 1.82 18.23
C SER A 95 -15.34 1.91 17.55
N GLU A 96 -16.26 1.04 17.94
CA GLU A 96 -17.64 1.01 17.42
C GLU A 96 -18.40 2.32 17.69
N SER A 97 -18.09 3.02 18.79
CA SER A 97 -18.71 4.31 19.11
C SER A 97 -18.10 5.49 18.34
N ASP A 98 -17.02 5.30 17.60
CA ASP A 98 -16.41 6.39 16.85
C ASP A 98 -17.16 6.64 15.54
N VAL A 99 -17.62 7.88 15.35
CA VAL A 99 -18.44 8.28 14.20
C VAL A 99 -17.54 8.67 13.03
N PRO A 100 -17.57 7.96 11.89
CA PRO A 100 -16.89 8.41 10.68
C PRO A 100 -17.43 9.77 10.23
N PHE A 101 -16.51 10.68 9.91
CA PHE A 101 -16.81 12.04 9.49
C PHE A 101 -16.12 12.32 8.15
N LEU A 102 -16.88 12.33 7.06
CA LEU A 102 -16.40 12.75 5.76
C LEU A 102 -16.50 14.27 5.62
N LEU A 103 -15.35 14.94 5.65
CA LEU A 103 -15.27 16.35 5.31
C LEU A 103 -15.33 16.49 3.78
N GLN A 104 -16.46 16.96 3.27
CA GLN A 104 -16.65 17.17 1.84
C GLN A 104 -15.96 18.46 1.41
N LEU A 105 -14.93 18.31 0.58
CA LEU A 105 -14.20 19.45 0.05
C LEU A 105 -14.57 19.61 -1.43
N PRO A 106 -14.84 20.83 -1.90
CA PRO A 106 -15.21 21.05 -3.29
C PRO A 106 -14.07 20.60 -4.22
N HIS A 107 -14.42 19.94 -5.31
CA HIS A 107 -13.48 19.53 -6.37
C HIS A 107 -12.33 18.59 -5.94
N THR A 108 -12.49 17.81 -4.87
CA THR A 108 -11.49 16.83 -4.39
C THR A 108 -11.92 15.36 -4.51
N SER A 109 -12.97 15.07 -5.29
CA SER A 109 -13.59 13.74 -5.39
C SER A 109 -14.14 13.19 -4.07
N SER A 110 -14.42 14.03 -3.07
CA SER A 110 -15.08 13.58 -1.83
C SER A 110 -16.44 12.93 -2.07
N ASP A 111 -17.15 13.32 -3.15
CA ASP A 111 -18.41 12.68 -3.55
C ASP A 111 -18.21 11.24 -4.04
N THR A 112 -17.05 10.95 -4.63
CA THR A 112 -16.69 9.56 -4.97
C THR A 112 -16.54 8.73 -3.71
N ILE A 113 -15.92 9.29 -2.67
CA ILE A 113 -15.82 8.62 -1.36
C ILE A 113 -17.21 8.40 -0.77
N TYR A 114 -18.05 9.44 -0.74
CA TYR A 114 -19.43 9.34 -0.25
C TYR A 114 -20.17 8.18 -0.94
N ASN A 115 -20.12 8.13 -2.27
CA ASN A 115 -20.79 7.08 -3.05
C ASN A 115 -20.23 5.69 -2.77
N ILE A 116 -18.91 5.54 -2.57
CA ILE A 116 -18.32 4.25 -2.15
C ILE A 116 -18.87 3.83 -0.79
N LEU A 117 -18.93 4.74 0.18
CA LEU A 117 -19.47 4.43 1.52
C LEU A 117 -20.93 3.97 1.44
N THR A 118 -21.75 4.66 0.67
CA THR A 118 -23.18 4.34 0.58
C THR A 118 -23.48 3.14 -0.32
N GLU A 119 -22.93 3.11 -1.53
CA GLU A 119 -23.30 2.15 -2.58
C GLU A 119 -22.50 0.85 -2.51
N CYS A 120 -21.23 0.93 -2.12
CA CYS A 120 -20.36 -0.25 -2.04
C CYS A 120 -20.38 -0.89 -0.66
N TYR A 121 -20.36 -0.09 0.42
CA TYR A 121 -20.34 -0.62 1.79
C TYR A 121 -21.73 -0.69 2.45
N GLY A 122 -22.75 -0.06 1.86
CA GLY A 122 -24.11 -0.07 2.40
C GLY A 122 -24.30 0.82 3.62
N LEU A 123 -23.45 1.84 3.80
CA LEU A 123 -23.55 2.75 4.94
C LEU A 123 -24.57 3.86 4.65
N GLU A 124 -25.46 4.12 5.61
CA GLU A 124 -26.34 5.30 5.57
C GLU A 124 -25.61 6.55 6.08
N GLY A 125 -25.45 7.54 5.19
CA GLY A 125 -24.79 8.81 5.50
C GLY A 125 -25.78 9.94 5.78
N LYS A 126 -25.50 10.76 6.80
CA LYS A 126 -26.25 11.98 7.08
C LYS A 126 -25.50 13.19 6.52
N LYS A 127 -26.03 13.77 5.43
CA LYS A 127 -25.48 14.99 4.82
C LYS A 127 -26.03 16.24 5.49
N TYR A 128 -25.15 17.20 5.76
CA TYR A 128 -25.50 18.54 6.21
C TYR A 128 -24.80 19.54 5.30
N LEU A 129 -25.58 20.28 4.51
CA LEU A 129 -25.05 21.20 3.52
C LEU A 129 -25.04 22.64 4.02
N GLN A 130 -25.90 22.96 4.99
CA GLN A 130 -26.03 24.31 5.53
C GLN A 130 -25.68 24.36 7.02
N PRO A 131 -25.02 25.42 7.51
CA PRO A 131 -24.69 25.57 8.93
C PRO A 131 -25.92 25.50 9.86
N GLN A 132 -27.08 25.99 9.40
CA GLN A 132 -28.31 25.97 10.18
C GLN A 132 -28.81 24.55 10.46
N GLU A 133 -28.62 23.61 9.53
CA GLU A 133 -28.99 22.21 9.73
C GLU A 133 -28.12 21.55 10.81
N LEU A 134 -26.84 21.93 10.88
CA LEU A 134 -25.91 21.46 11.91
C LEU A 134 -26.28 22.01 13.29
N GLU A 135 -26.70 23.27 13.38
CA GLU A 135 -27.17 23.85 14.64
C GLU A 135 -28.46 23.18 15.15
N ILE A 136 -29.38 22.83 14.25
CA ILE A 136 -30.58 22.05 14.61
C ILE A 136 -30.18 20.65 15.08
N ALA A 137 -29.33 19.96 14.31
CA ALA A 137 -28.84 18.63 14.63
C ALA A 137 -28.11 18.58 16.00
N LYS A 138 -27.34 19.62 16.31
CA LYS A 138 -26.67 19.76 17.60
C LYS A 138 -27.66 19.89 18.75
N LYS A 139 -28.70 20.73 18.59
CA LYS A 139 -29.76 20.90 19.60
C LYS A 139 -30.55 19.62 19.84
N GLU A 140 -30.75 18.83 18.79
CA GLU A 140 -31.44 17.54 18.85
C GLU A 140 -30.57 16.39 19.38
N ASN A 141 -29.28 16.64 19.59
CA ASN A 141 -28.28 15.63 19.98
C ASN A 141 -28.31 14.40 19.07
N VAL A 142 -28.29 14.63 17.75
CA VAL A 142 -28.52 13.57 16.76
C VAL A 142 -27.50 12.44 16.82
N VAL A 143 -26.26 12.73 17.20
CA VAL A 143 -25.19 11.72 17.27
C VAL A 143 -25.51 10.73 18.38
N ASP A 144 -25.75 11.17 19.61
CA ASP A 144 -26.05 10.23 20.71
C ASP A 144 -27.38 9.48 20.52
N ARG A 145 -28.33 10.04 19.75
CA ARG A 145 -29.67 9.45 19.57
C ARG A 145 -29.78 8.50 18.38
N TYR A 146 -29.10 8.81 17.27
CA TYR A 146 -29.37 8.17 15.98
C TYR A 146 -28.12 7.57 15.32
N TYR A 147 -26.92 7.81 15.85
CA TYR A 147 -25.73 7.13 15.35
C TYR A 147 -25.79 5.63 15.65
N MET A 148 -25.43 4.83 14.65
CA MET A 148 -25.15 3.41 14.77
C MET A 148 -23.72 3.12 14.33
N SER A 149 -23.12 2.09 14.92
CA SER A 149 -21.77 1.68 14.58
C SER A 149 -21.65 1.43 13.07
N SER A 150 -20.64 2.01 12.43
CA SER A 150 -20.37 1.77 10.99
C SER A 150 -19.97 0.33 10.64
N HIS A 151 -19.94 -0.57 11.62
CA HIS A 151 -19.72 -2.01 11.45
C HIS A 151 -21.02 -2.83 11.47
N GLU A 152 -22.12 -2.22 11.94
CA GLU A 152 -23.45 -2.81 11.88
C GLU A 152 -23.96 -2.65 10.44
N LYS A 153 -23.86 -3.72 9.64
CA LYS A 153 -24.42 -3.73 8.28
C LYS A 153 -25.95 -3.71 8.33
N PRO A 154 -26.64 -3.23 7.29
CA PRO A 154 -28.09 -3.21 7.31
C PRO A 154 -28.67 -4.63 7.14
N THR A 155 -28.89 -5.34 8.24
CA THR A 155 -29.81 -6.50 8.28
C THR A 155 -31.23 -5.99 8.38
N GLU A 156 -31.94 -5.82 7.26
CA GLU A 156 -33.42 -5.83 7.09
C GLU A 156 -34.32 -5.02 8.07
N ARG A 157 -33.76 -4.29 9.03
CA ARG A 157 -34.45 -3.69 10.20
C ARG A 157 -34.78 -2.21 10.02
N PHE A 158 -34.40 -1.60 8.90
CA PHE A 158 -34.39 -0.14 8.75
C PHE A 158 -35.72 0.48 8.31
N THR A 159 -36.82 -0.29 8.27
CA THR A 159 -38.12 0.22 7.83
C THR A 159 -38.99 0.85 8.93
N SER A 160 -38.58 0.85 10.21
CA SER A 160 -39.51 1.22 11.31
C SER A 160 -39.02 2.14 12.43
N PHE A 161 -37.76 2.61 12.44
CA PHE A 161 -37.31 3.60 13.44
C PHE A 161 -36.57 4.75 12.76
N GLY A 162 -36.80 5.99 13.22
CA GLY A 162 -36.35 7.23 12.57
C GLY A 162 -34.88 7.18 12.09
N LYS A 163 -34.63 7.77 10.90
CA LYS A 163 -33.41 7.63 10.07
C LYS A 163 -32.10 7.64 10.87
N GLN A 164 -31.69 6.46 11.33
CA GLN A 164 -30.38 6.20 11.92
C GLN A 164 -29.30 6.44 10.87
N PHE A 165 -28.05 6.63 11.29
CA PHE A 165 -26.95 6.86 10.35
C PHE A 165 -25.65 6.27 10.86
N HIS A 166 -24.75 5.98 9.91
CA HIS A 166 -23.45 5.37 10.16
C HIS A 166 -22.30 6.37 10.04
N PHE A 167 -22.50 7.48 9.31
CA PHE A 167 -21.48 8.52 9.17
C PHE A 167 -22.09 9.89 8.89
N ILE A 168 -21.31 10.94 9.17
CA ILE A 168 -21.67 12.33 8.88
C ILE A 168 -20.86 12.83 7.69
N SER A 169 -21.51 13.62 6.84
CA SER A 169 -20.87 14.28 5.70
C SER A 169 -21.26 15.74 5.64
N THR A 170 -20.28 16.64 5.66
CA THR A 170 -20.52 18.09 5.53
C THR A 170 -19.26 18.81 5.06
N PRO A 171 -19.37 19.94 4.34
CA PRO A 171 -18.24 20.83 4.09
C PRO A 171 -17.87 21.72 5.30
N HIS A 172 -18.73 21.80 6.31
CA HIS A 172 -18.57 22.71 7.45
C HIS A 172 -17.83 22.02 8.60
N TYR A 173 -16.50 22.14 8.60
CA TYR A 173 -15.63 21.45 9.56
C TYR A 173 -15.96 21.78 11.03
N GLN A 174 -16.06 23.06 11.39
CA GLN A 174 -16.18 23.49 12.80
C GLN A 174 -17.54 23.09 13.39
N GLU A 175 -18.60 23.36 12.65
CA GLU A 175 -19.98 23.05 12.99
C GLU A 175 -20.21 21.53 13.03
N GLY A 176 -19.71 20.81 12.01
CA GLY A 176 -19.80 19.35 11.92
C GLY A 176 -19.05 18.65 13.05
N ALA A 177 -17.83 19.10 13.36
CA ALA A 177 -17.07 18.58 14.49
C ALA A 177 -17.72 18.89 15.85
N GLY A 178 -18.54 19.94 15.91
CA GLY A 178 -19.35 20.29 17.08
C GLY A 178 -20.55 19.37 17.34
N LEU A 179 -20.85 18.41 16.46
CA LEU A 179 -21.90 17.39 16.67
C LEU A 179 -21.44 16.22 17.53
N PHE A 180 -20.13 15.97 17.58
CA PHE A 180 -19.57 14.82 18.30
C PHE A 180 -19.55 15.03 19.81
N THR A 181 -19.60 13.93 20.54
CA THR A 181 -19.70 13.90 22.00
C THR A 181 -18.56 13.07 22.61
N PHE A 182 -18.47 13.03 23.94
CA PHE A 182 -17.45 12.20 24.60
C PHE A 182 -17.70 10.70 24.43
N SER A 183 -18.97 10.29 24.31
CA SER A 183 -19.41 8.93 23.98
C SER A 183 -19.14 8.60 22.52
N HIS A 184 -19.43 9.55 21.63
CA HIS A 184 -19.37 9.35 20.18
C HIS A 184 -18.44 10.37 19.54
N LYS A 185 -17.14 10.05 19.56
CA LYS A 185 -16.10 10.92 18.99
C LYS A 185 -16.01 10.76 17.47
N GLY A 186 -15.73 11.85 16.78
CA GLY A 186 -15.58 11.83 15.33
C GLY A 186 -14.23 11.27 14.86
N ARG A 187 -14.24 10.59 13.72
CA ARG A 187 -13.05 10.19 12.95
C ARG A 187 -13.10 10.84 11.59
N ILE A 188 -12.36 11.92 11.44
CA ILE A 188 -12.44 12.76 10.27
C ILE A 188 -11.55 12.26 9.14
N MET A 189 -12.11 12.26 7.94
CA MET A 189 -11.46 11.88 6.69
C MET A 189 -11.70 12.98 5.65
N LEU A 190 -10.66 13.29 4.88
CA LEU A 190 -10.73 14.28 3.80
C LEU A 190 -9.96 13.82 2.57
N MET A 191 -10.29 14.42 1.43
CA MET A 191 -9.54 14.26 0.18
C MET A 191 -8.81 15.56 -0.15
N LEU A 192 -7.50 15.49 -0.38
CA LEU A 192 -6.69 16.63 -0.81
C LEU A 192 -6.47 16.64 -2.32
N ARG A 193 -6.47 17.85 -2.86
CA ARG A 193 -6.06 18.18 -4.22
C ARG A 193 -5.19 19.44 -4.18
N HIS A 194 -4.33 19.60 -5.19
CA HIS A 194 -3.42 20.73 -5.26
C HIS A 194 -4.18 22.08 -5.23
N PRO A 195 -3.84 23.03 -4.34
CA PRO A 195 -4.59 24.29 -4.18
C PRO A 195 -4.75 25.12 -5.45
N ALA A 196 -3.74 25.17 -6.31
CA ALA A 196 -3.85 25.88 -7.59
C ALA A 196 -4.89 25.27 -8.55
N VAL A 197 -5.05 23.96 -8.52
CA VAL A 197 -6.05 23.25 -9.34
C VAL A 197 -7.44 23.42 -8.75
N ILE A 198 -7.55 23.53 -7.42
CA ILE A 198 -8.81 23.89 -6.75
C ILE A 198 -9.22 25.31 -7.14
N ALA A 199 -8.28 26.27 -7.15
CA ALA A 199 -8.56 27.64 -7.57
C ALA A 199 -9.08 27.72 -9.01
N GLU A 200 -8.49 26.95 -9.93
CA GLU A 200 -9.01 26.82 -11.30
C GLU A 200 -10.41 26.20 -11.31
N SER A 201 -10.63 25.13 -10.54
CA SER A 201 -11.94 24.47 -10.49
C SER A 201 -13.03 25.41 -9.97
N MET A 202 -12.74 26.20 -8.92
CA MET A 202 -13.63 27.24 -8.39
C MET A 202 -13.89 28.38 -9.39
N TYR A 203 -12.91 28.71 -10.23
CA TYR A 203 -13.13 29.67 -11.32
C TYR A 203 -14.10 29.10 -12.35
N LEU A 204 -13.95 27.83 -12.72
CA LEU A 204 -14.75 27.16 -13.75
C LEU A 204 -16.21 26.90 -13.34
N THR A 205 -16.55 26.95 -12.05
CA THR A 205 -17.95 26.91 -11.61
C THR A 205 -18.69 28.24 -11.83
N ARG A 206 -17.97 29.33 -12.14
CA ARG A 206 -18.60 30.63 -12.36
C ARG A 206 -19.24 30.70 -13.75
N PRO A 207 -20.43 31.33 -13.89
CA PRO A 207 -21.09 31.48 -15.19
C PRO A 207 -20.21 32.18 -16.22
N GLY A 208 -20.20 31.66 -17.45
CA GLY A 208 -19.48 32.27 -18.58
C GLY A 208 -17.97 32.07 -18.58
N THR A 209 -17.43 31.25 -17.68
CA THR A 209 -16.00 30.90 -17.68
C THR A 209 -15.74 29.70 -18.58
N VAL A 210 -14.53 29.63 -19.14
CA VAL A 210 -14.09 28.52 -19.99
C VAL A 210 -12.72 28.02 -19.56
N LYS A 211 -12.53 26.71 -19.65
CA LYS A 211 -11.23 26.08 -19.37
C LYS A 211 -10.17 26.63 -20.32
N GLY A 212 -9.02 27.02 -19.77
CA GLY A 212 -7.95 27.67 -20.52
C GLY A 212 -8.03 29.20 -20.59
N ASP A 213 -9.08 29.84 -20.05
CA ASP A 213 -9.07 31.29 -19.82
C ASP A 213 -8.19 31.66 -18.62
N VAL A 214 -6.88 31.59 -18.83
CA VAL A 214 -5.87 31.86 -17.81
C VAL A 214 -5.95 33.33 -17.34
N LYS A 215 -6.28 34.27 -18.25
CA LYS A 215 -6.39 35.70 -17.90
C LYS A 215 -7.60 35.93 -17.00
N GLY A 216 -8.75 35.34 -17.32
CA GLY A 216 -9.94 35.39 -16.48
C GLY A 216 -9.71 34.77 -15.10
N LEU A 217 -9.02 33.62 -15.05
CA LEU A 217 -8.61 32.98 -13.79
C LEU A 217 -7.71 33.91 -12.95
N LEU A 218 -6.71 34.54 -13.55
CA LEU A 218 -5.83 35.48 -12.84
C LEU A 218 -6.57 36.71 -12.33
N ASN A 219 -7.51 37.24 -13.10
CA ASN A 219 -8.35 38.34 -12.65
C ASN A 219 -9.23 37.92 -11.46
N TYR A 220 -9.77 36.71 -11.50
CA TYR A 220 -10.57 36.16 -10.41
C TYR A 220 -9.75 36.00 -9.14
N VAL A 221 -8.59 35.33 -9.17
CA VAL A 221 -7.79 35.11 -7.94
C VAL A 221 -7.24 36.39 -7.32
N ASN A 222 -7.12 37.46 -8.11
CA ASN A 222 -6.72 38.80 -7.62
C ASN A 222 -7.91 39.66 -7.17
N SER A 223 -9.15 39.21 -7.39
CA SER A 223 -10.35 39.92 -6.99
C SER A 223 -10.63 39.77 -5.49
N THR A 224 -11.42 40.67 -4.93
CA THR A 224 -11.91 40.58 -3.55
C THR A 224 -12.87 39.41 -3.32
N ASP A 225 -13.42 38.83 -4.39
CA ASP A 225 -14.35 37.71 -4.34
C ASP A 225 -13.64 36.36 -4.19
N TYR A 226 -12.31 36.33 -4.33
CA TYR A 226 -11.53 35.11 -4.20
C TYR A 226 -11.26 34.76 -2.75
N TYR A 227 -11.53 33.51 -2.40
CA TYR A 227 -11.32 32.99 -1.05
C TYR A 227 -9.96 32.29 -0.95
N ASP A 228 -8.93 33.06 -0.61
CA ASP A 228 -7.56 32.58 -0.50
C ASP A 228 -7.34 31.72 0.77
N ASN A 229 -6.40 30.77 0.71
CA ASN A 229 -5.98 29.97 1.87
C ASN A 229 -7.16 29.33 2.63
N TRP A 230 -8.20 28.94 1.89
CA TRP A 230 -9.50 28.54 2.41
C TRP A 230 -9.41 27.35 3.38
N MET A 231 -8.52 26.38 3.12
CA MET A 231 -8.40 25.19 3.96
C MET A 231 -7.71 25.54 5.29
N THR A 232 -6.66 26.35 5.24
CA THR A 232 -5.98 26.87 6.44
C THR A 232 -6.95 27.67 7.29
N ARG A 233 -7.74 28.55 6.67
CA ARG A 233 -8.77 29.34 7.36
C ARG A 233 -9.82 28.47 8.03
N MET A 234 -10.34 27.48 7.31
CA MET A 234 -11.34 26.55 7.83
C MET A 234 -10.83 25.78 9.06
N LEU A 235 -9.62 25.22 8.98
CA LEU A 235 -9.06 24.41 10.08
C LEU A 235 -8.67 25.26 11.30
N ALA A 236 -8.15 26.47 11.07
CA ALA A 236 -7.76 27.41 12.13
C ALA A 236 -8.90 28.34 12.59
N ASN A 237 -10.11 28.21 12.04
CA ASN A 237 -11.28 29.03 12.33
C ASN A 237 -11.04 30.55 12.12
N ILE A 238 -10.50 30.91 10.96
CA ILE A 238 -10.12 32.29 10.61
C ILE A 238 -11.19 32.91 9.70
N PRO A 239 -11.77 34.08 10.07
CA PRO A 239 -12.77 34.75 9.25
C PRO A 239 -12.16 35.34 7.97
N ASN A 240 -12.97 35.46 6.92
CA ASN A 240 -12.54 35.89 5.58
C ASN A 240 -11.88 37.28 5.57
N ASN A 241 -12.29 38.17 6.47
CA ASN A 241 -11.79 39.54 6.56
C ASN A 241 -10.44 39.68 7.31
N LYS A 242 -9.94 38.60 7.92
CA LYS A 242 -8.65 38.59 8.62
C LYS A 242 -7.57 38.00 7.72
N GLN A 243 -6.35 38.52 7.77
CA GLN A 243 -5.22 37.91 7.08
C GLN A 243 -4.76 36.62 7.79
N VAL A 244 -4.46 35.58 7.03
CA VAL A 244 -3.88 34.34 7.56
C VAL A 244 -2.40 34.56 7.94
N THR A 245 -2.04 34.13 9.13
CA THR A 245 -0.69 34.25 9.71
C THR A 245 0.03 32.89 9.78
N GLU A 246 1.32 32.90 10.14
CA GLU A 246 2.08 31.65 10.31
C GLU A 246 1.57 30.86 11.52
N GLU A 247 1.12 31.55 12.57
CA GLU A 247 0.48 30.95 13.75
C GLU A 247 -0.79 30.19 13.37
N ASP A 248 -1.63 30.78 12.52
CA ASP A 248 -2.86 30.13 12.02
C ASP A 248 -2.52 28.86 11.21
N PHE A 249 -1.47 28.92 10.37
CA PHE A 249 -0.95 27.75 9.66
C PHE A 249 -0.46 26.66 10.61
N ILE A 250 0.29 27.02 11.66
CA ILE A 250 0.78 26.06 12.66
C ILE A 250 -0.39 25.32 13.31
N GLU A 251 -1.47 26.02 13.62
CA GLU A 251 -2.67 25.41 14.22
C GLU A 251 -3.41 24.49 13.25
N ALA A 252 -3.66 24.95 12.02
CA ALA A 252 -4.25 24.13 10.96
C ALA A 252 -3.43 22.86 10.70
N ARG A 253 -2.11 23.00 10.66
CA ARG A 253 -1.16 21.89 10.48
C ARG A 253 -1.27 20.86 11.62
N LYS A 254 -1.27 21.29 12.88
CA LYS A 254 -1.39 20.37 14.03
C LYS A 254 -2.68 19.55 13.97
N VAL A 255 -3.78 20.20 13.59
CA VAL A 255 -5.08 19.57 13.44
C VAL A 255 -5.05 18.54 12.30
N LEU A 256 -4.56 18.93 11.13
CA LEU A 256 -4.42 18.05 9.95
C LEU A 256 -3.59 16.80 10.26
N GLU A 257 -2.40 16.98 10.85
CA GLU A 257 -1.46 15.88 11.13
C GLU A 257 -2.00 14.87 12.14
N ASN A 258 -2.71 15.34 13.16
CA ASN A 258 -3.09 14.49 14.29
C ASN A 258 -4.47 13.85 14.12
N LYS A 259 -5.42 14.53 13.47
CA LYS A 259 -6.84 14.14 13.49
C LYS A 259 -7.29 13.48 12.20
N PHE A 260 -6.74 13.88 11.05
CA PHE A 260 -7.30 13.51 9.75
C PHE A 260 -6.73 12.20 9.23
N LEU A 261 -7.62 11.33 8.76
CA LEU A 261 -7.28 10.32 7.77
C LEU A 261 -7.24 11.01 6.40
N ILE A 262 -6.05 11.13 5.82
CA ILE A 262 -5.85 11.89 4.59
C ILE A 262 -5.96 10.96 3.39
N GLY A 263 -6.76 11.39 2.41
CA GLY A 263 -6.80 10.85 1.06
C GLY A 263 -6.28 11.83 0.02
N MET A 264 -5.87 11.32 -1.13
CA MET A 264 -5.38 12.11 -2.26
C MET A 264 -6.25 11.84 -3.47
N THR A 265 -6.71 12.91 -4.11
CA THR A 265 -7.48 12.81 -5.35
C THR A 265 -6.66 12.16 -6.48
N ALA A 266 -5.36 12.44 -6.53
CA ALA A 266 -4.45 11.82 -7.51
C ALA A 266 -4.27 10.31 -7.30
N ASP A 267 -4.42 9.83 -6.06
CA ASP A 267 -4.18 8.44 -5.65
C ASP A 267 -5.41 7.82 -4.97
N MET A 268 -6.57 7.91 -5.62
CA MET A 268 -7.83 7.39 -5.04
C MET A 268 -7.79 5.90 -4.74
N ALA A 269 -7.17 5.09 -5.60
CA ALA A 269 -7.04 3.66 -5.38
C ALA A 269 -6.24 3.35 -4.10
N GLU A 270 -5.12 4.06 -3.88
CA GLU A 270 -4.36 3.92 -2.63
C GLU A 270 -5.16 4.41 -1.43
N THR A 271 -5.87 5.53 -1.57
CA THR A 271 -6.73 6.09 -0.52
C THR A 271 -7.78 5.09 -0.03
N ILE A 272 -8.49 4.44 -0.96
CA ILE A 272 -9.52 3.47 -0.61
C ILE A 272 -8.89 2.18 -0.10
N PHE A 273 -8.07 1.51 -0.92
CA PHE A 273 -7.63 0.14 -0.66
C PHE A 273 -6.61 0.02 0.45
N LYS A 274 -5.76 1.03 0.65
CA LYS A 274 -4.64 0.96 1.60
C LYS A 274 -4.83 1.83 2.84
N ARG A 275 -5.98 2.52 2.98
CA ARG A 275 -6.23 3.42 4.12
C ARG A 275 -7.64 3.31 4.64
N ILE A 276 -8.62 3.86 3.94
CA ILE A 276 -10.00 3.98 4.45
C ILE A 276 -10.58 2.59 4.76
N LYS A 277 -10.50 1.68 3.78
CA LYS A 277 -11.04 0.33 3.89
C LYS A 277 -10.43 -0.44 5.08
N ILE A 278 -9.11 -0.46 5.19
CA ILE A 278 -8.42 -1.22 6.23
C ILE A 278 -8.49 -0.56 7.62
N TYR A 279 -8.65 0.75 7.67
CA TYR A 279 -8.74 1.53 8.91
C TYR A 279 -10.09 1.33 9.61
N PHE A 280 -11.19 1.37 8.85
CA PHE A 280 -12.54 1.13 9.35
C PHE A 280 -12.99 -0.34 9.21
N GLY A 281 -12.20 -1.19 8.56
CA GLY A 281 -12.56 -2.59 8.34
C GLY A 281 -13.79 -2.79 7.45
N TRP A 282 -14.06 -1.84 6.57
CA TRP A 282 -15.17 -1.91 5.63
C TRP A 282 -14.86 -2.84 4.46
N LYS A 283 -15.92 -3.43 3.89
CA LYS A 283 -15.84 -4.31 2.72
C LYS A 283 -17.05 -4.09 1.84
N GLU A 284 -16.86 -4.31 0.54
CA GLU A 284 -17.97 -4.35 -0.40
C GLU A 284 -19.07 -5.31 0.05
N LEU A 285 -20.31 -4.96 -0.26
CA LEU A 285 -21.44 -5.87 -0.11
C LEU A 285 -21.23 -7.11 -1.02
N PRO A 286 -21.68 -8.32 -0.61
CA PRO A 286 -21.42 -9.55 -1.37
C PRO A 286 -21.88 -9.50 -2.84
N ASN A 287 -22.94 -8.75 -3.13
CA ASN A 287 -23.51 -8.56 -4.48
C ASN A 287 -22.94 -7.34 -5.24
N LYS A 288 -21.91 -6.68 -4.71
CA LYS A 288 -21.32 -5.44 -5.25
C LYS A 288 -19.83 -5.57 -5.54
N HIS A 289 -19.37 -6.76 -5.93
CA HIS A 289 -17.96 -6.99 -6.22
C HIS A 289 -17.43 -6.04 -7.32
N GLY A 290 -16.34 -5.33 -7.03
CA GLY A 290 -15.72 -4.37 -7.96
C GLY A 290 -16.39 -2.98 -7.99
N CYS A 291 -17.33 -2.72 -7.10
CA CYS A 291 -17.98 -1.42 -6.93
C CYS A 291 -16.98 -0.30 -6.62
N GLU A 292 -16.03 -0.54 -5.70
CA GLU A 292 -14.96 0.40 -5.33
C GLU A 292 -14.18 0.85 -6.58
N LEU A 293 -13.73 -0.11 -7.40
CA LEU A 293 -12.97 0.16 -8.63
C LEU A 293 -13.79 0.95 -9.65
N MET A 294 -15.08 0.65 -9.78
CA MET A 294 -15.98 1.37 -10.68
C MET A 294 -16.08 2.85 -10.29
N HIS A 295 -16.35 3.15 -9.01
CA HIS A 295 -16.44 4.52 -8.53
C HIS A 295 -15.09 5.25 -8.61
N ILE A 296 -13.98 4.57 -8.30
CA ILE A 296 -12.64 5.14 -8.45
C ILE A 296 -12.40 5.56 -9.90
N LYS A 297 -12.65 4.68 -10.88
CA LYS A 297 -12.49 5.00 -12.31
C LYS A 297 -13.35 6.20 -12.71
N LYS A 298 -14.63 6.19 -12.32
CA LYS A 298 -15.57 7.27 -12.62
C LYS A 298 -15.09 8.61 -12.03
N GLY A 299 -14.66 8.63 -10.78
CA GLY A 299 -14.19 9.83 -10.11
C GLY A 299 -12.86 10.37 -10.64
N VAL A 300 -11.94 9.50 -11.08
CA VAL A 300 -10.71 9.92 -11.76
C VAL A 300 -11.03 10.56 -13.11
N MET A 301 -11.96 9.98 -13.87
CA MET A 301 -12.38 10.53 -15.17
C MET A 301 -13.18 11.83 -15.05
N ALA A 302 -13.89 12.03 -13.93
CA ALA A 302 -14.72 13.22 -13.71
C ALA A 302 -13.92 14.51 -13.49
N LEU A 303 -12.63 14.41 -13.13
CA LEU A 303 -11.79 15.58 -12.89
C LEU A 303 -10.92 15.90 -14.11
N PRO A 304 -11.23 16.97 -14.86
CA PRO A 304 -10.41 17.34 -16.00
C PRO A 304 -8.99 17.74 -15.53
N PRO A 305 -7.95 17.47 -16.36
CA PRO A 305 -6.60 17.92 -16.07
C PRO A 305 -6.56 19.46 -16.00
N SER A 306 -5.66 20.03 -15.20
CA SER A 306 -5.55 21.49 -15.08
C SER A 306 -5.08 22.10 -16.41
N ALA A 307 -5.57 23.29 -16.77
CA ALA A 307 -4.99 24.07 -17.86
C ALA A 307 -3.71 24.81 -17.43
N LEU A 308 -3.43 24.85 -16.12
CA LEU A 308 -2.21 25.43 -15.59
C LEU A 308 -1.03 24.47 -15.77
N VAL A 309 0.07 25.00 -16.28
CA VAL A 309 1.35 24.29 -16.33
C VAL A 309 2.06 24.45 -14.99
N GLU A 310 2.37 23.33 -14.35
CA GLU A 310 3.10 23.32 -13.08
C GLU A 310 4.45 24.05 -13.21
N GLY A 311 4.75 24.94 -12.27
CA GLY A 311 5.94 25.81 -12.31
C GLY A 311 5.83 27.04 -13.22
N GLY A 312 4.80 27.13 -14.06
CA GLY A 312 4.49 28.29 -14.90
C GLY A 312 4.30 29.59 -14.11
N HIS A 313 4.29 30.73 -14.80
CA HIS A 313 4.14 32.05 -14.17
C HIS A 313 2.80 32.18 -13.42
N GLU A 314 1.73 31.69 -14.03
CA GLU A 314 0.36 31.78 -13.54
C GLU A 314 0.15 30.82 -12.37
N TRP A 315 0.68 29.60 -12.49
CA TRP A 315 0.77 28.65 -11.39
C TRP A 315 1.47 29.27 -10.17
N ARG A 316 2.67 29.85 -10.37
CA ARG A 316 3.43 30.51 -9.29
C ARG A 316 2.69 31.70 -8.67
N THR A 317 1.87 32.39 -9.45
CA THR A 317 1.06 33.50 -8.94
C THR A 317 -0.06 32.99 -8.03
N ILE A 318 -0.82 31.99 -8.49
CA ILE A 318 -1.91 31.39 -7.72
C ILE A 318 -1.39 30.70 -6.45
N THR A 319 -0.26 29.99 -6.53
CA THR A 319 0.35 29.34 -5.35
C THR A 319 0.88 30.35 -4.34
N ARG A 320 1.32 31.54 -4.77
CA ARG A 320 1.73 32.63 -3.86
C ARG A 320 0.55 33.21 -3.10
N ILE A 321 -0.60 33.38 -3.76
CA ILE A 321 -1.84 33.84 -3.12
C ILE A 321 -2.28 32.79 -2.08
N ASN A 322 -2.20 31.51 -2.43
CA ASN A 322 -2.55 30.37 -1.56
C ASN A 322 -1.36 29.78 -0.80
N ARG A 323 -0.40 30.61 -0.38
CA ARG A 323 0.88 30.13 0.18
C ARG A 323 0.72 29.18 1.38
N PHE A 324 -0.30 29.39 2.22
CA PHE A 324 -0.50 28.58 3.42
C PHE A 324 -1.19 27.26 3.10
N ASP A 325 -2.17 27.27 2.19
CA ASP A 325 -2.77 26.04 1.69
C ASP A 325 -1.75 25.20 0.91
N MET A 326 -0.79 25.83 0.23
CA MET A 326 0.34 25.14 -0.40
C MET A 326 1.25 24.46 0.63
N LYS A 327 1.63 25.16 1.70
CA LYS A 327 2.37 24.57 2.83
C LYS A 327 1.59 23.41 3.47
N LEU A 328 0.29 23.59 3.65
CA LEU A 328 -0.59 22.63 4.30
C LEU A 328 -0.82 21.39 3.41
N TYR A 329 -0.99 21.58 2.10
CA TYR A 329 -1.06 20.51 1.11
C TYR A 329 0.23 19.68 1.06
N ALA A 330 1.39 20.34 0.99
CA ALA A 330 2.69 19.66 1.03
C ALA A 330 2.85 18.83 2.32
N ARG A 331 2.38 19.35 3.46
CA ARG A 331 2.37 18.58 4.70
C ARG A 331 1.37 17.42 4.65
N GLY A 332 0.19 17.64 4.08
CA GLY A 332 -0.82 16.61 3.84
C GLY A 332 -0.29 15.45 2.98
N MET A 333 0.53 15.74 1.97
CA MET A 333 1.23 14.72 1.17
C MET A 333 2.17 13.86 2.01
N SER A 334 2.97 14.47 2.88
CA SER A 334 3.86 13.72 3.76
C SER A 334 3.09 12.88 4.79
N VAL A 335 2.04 13.44 5.38
CA VAL A 335 1.15 12.70 6.30
C VAL A 335 0.48 11.54 5.55
N PHE A 336 -0.01 11.76 4.34
CA PHE A 336 -0.53 10.71 3.47
C PHE A 336 0.51 9.61 3.30
N GLY A 337 1.70 9.89 2.76
CA GLY A 337 2.71 8.85 2.56
C GLY A 337 3.06 8.07 3.85
N SER A 338 3.21 8.75 4.99
CA SER A 338 3.52 8.10 6.27
C SER A 338 2.37 7.28 6.88
N GLN A 339 1.11 7.67 6.66
CA GLN A 339 -0.07 6.99 7.22
C GLN A 339 -0.20 5.54 6.74
N LYS A 340 0.27 5.22 5.53
CA LYS A 340 0.21 3.88 4.93
C LYS A 340 0.76 2.78 5.84
N MET A 341 1.87 3.07 6.51
CA MET A 341 2.57 2.10 7.38
C MET A 341 2.35 2.36 8.88
N ARG A 342 1.61 3.41 9.24
CA ARG A 342 1.46 3.86 10.64
C ARG A 342 0.03 3.84 11.16
N LEU A 343 -0.97 3.77 10.29
CA LEU A 343 -2.36 3.68 10.71
C LEU A 343 -2.62 2.35 11.42
N PRO A 344 -3.40 2.35 12.52
CA PRO A 344 -3.89 1.11 13.09
C PRO A 344 -4.84 0.42 12.09
N ILE A 345 -4.62 -0.86 11.87
CA ILE A 345 -5.54 -1.72 11.11
C ILE A 345 -6.72 -2.10 12.01
N HIS A 346 -7.92 -2.11 11.44
CA HIS A 346 -9.14 -2.51 12.13
C HIS A 346 -9.05 -3.96 12.64
N SER A 347 -9.67 -4.27 13.79
CA SER A 347 -9.65 -5.62 14.38
C SER A 347 -10.20 -6.67 13.42
N LEU A 348 -11.33 -6.39 12.76
CA LEU A 348 -11.94 -7.31 11.78
C LEU A 348 -11.02 -7.68 10.63
N VAL A 349 -10.18 -6.75 10.17
CA VAL A 349 -9.21 -7.00 9.09
C VAL A 349 -8.06 -7.86 9.64
N ARG A 350 -7.57 -7.56 10.84
CA ARG A 350 -6.53 -8.37 11.49
C ARG A 350 -6.96 -9.80 11.76
N GLU A 351 -8.22 -9.99 12.17
CA GLU A 351 -8.78 -11.33 12.39
C GLU A 351 -8.84 -12.13 11.10
N GLU A 352 -9.20 -11.50 9.98
CA GLU A 352 -9.17 -12.13 8.66
C GLU A 352 -7.74 -12.44 8.22
N GLU A 353 -6.81 -11.49 8.31
CA GLU A 353 -5.39 -11.72 8.00
C GLU A 353 -4.83 -12.88 8.83
N ARG A 354 -5.18 -12.97 10.11
CA ARG A 354 -4.80 -14.06 10.99
C ARG A 354 -5.39 -15.40 10.56
N ARG A 355 -6.67 -15.48 10.21
CA ARG A 355 -7.29 -16.72 9.72
C ARG A 355 -6.61 -17.25 8.47
N VAL A 356 -6.19 -16.34 7.58
CA VAL A 356 -5.45 -16.72 6.37
C VAL A 356 -4.10 -17.32 6.75
N VAL A 357 -3.37 -16.69 7.69
CA VAL A 357 -2.09 -17.21 8.21
C VAL A 357 -2.26 -18.57 8.87
N ASP A 358 -3.24 -18.71 9.77
CA ASP A 358 -3.53 -19.97 10.47
C ASP A 358 -3.83 -21.09 9.45
N GLY A 359 -4.67 -20.83 8.45
CA GLY A 359 -4.97 -21.79 7.39
C GLY A 359 -3.77 -22.16 6.51
N ALA A 360 -2.85 -21.22 6.24
CA ALA A 360 -1.62 -21.51 5.50
C ALA A 360 -0.66 -22.40 6.33
N ILE A 361 -0.53 -22.11 7.63
CA ILE A 361 0.37 -22.81 8.55
C ILE A 361 -0.10 -24.23 8.87
N GLU A 362 -1.42 -24.47 8.86
CA GLU A 362 -1.98 -25.82 9.05
C GLU A 362 -1.48 -26.84 8.00
N HIS A 363 -1.06 -26.38 6.83
CA HIS A 363 -0.51 -27.22 5.76
C HIS A 363 1.01 -27.43 5.87
N LEU A 364 1.67 -26.82 6.87
CA LEU A 364 3.09 -27.01 7.14
C LEU A 364 3.25 -27.93 8.36
N ARG A 365 4.13 -28.94 8.25
CA ARG A 365 4.52 -29.76 9.41
C ARG A 365 5.29 -28.95 10.45
N ASP A 366 5.17 -29.32 11.72
CA ASP A 366 6.07 -28.78 12.74
C ASP A 366 7.47 -29.36 12.54
N VAL A 367 8.51 -28.54 12.71
CA VAL A 367 9.91 -28.95 12.51
C VAL A 367 10.35 -30.06 13.48
N LYS A 368 9.62 -30.21 14.59
CA LYS A 368 9.85 -31.23 15.63
C LYS A 368 9.16 -32.56 15.31
N ASP A 369 8.22 -32.58 14.38
CA ASP A 369 7.53 -33.79 13.99
C ASP A 369 8.49 -34.68 13.18
N PRO A 370 8.38 -36.01 13.30
CA PRO A 370 9.13 -36.91 12.44
C PRO A 370 8.81 -36.65 10.97
N ARG A 371 9.85 -36.58 10.15
CA ARG A 371 9.73 -36.38 8.71
C ARG A 371 9.18 -37.62 8.01
N ASP A 372 8.21 -37.41 7.13
CA ASP A 372 7.67 -38.41 6.22
C ASP A 372 8.42 -38.37 4.87
N ALA A 373 8.48 -39.49 4.16
CA ALA A 373 9.06 -39.54 2.81
C ALA A 373 8.28 -38.69 1.79
N SER A 374 7.01 -38.39 2.08
CA SER A 374 6.16 -37.49 1.30
C SER A 374 6.36 -36.00 1.60
N ASP A 375 7.15 -35.65 2.62
CA ASP A 375 7.39 -34.25 2.97
C ASP A 375 8.27 -33.57 1.91
N ILE A 376 7.78 -32.47 1.34
CA ILE A 376 8.51 -31.67 0.35
C ILE A 376 9.06 -30.41 1.03
N PRO A 377 10.39 -30.20 1.05
CA PRO A 377 11.00 -28.96 1.52
C PRO A 377 10.45 -27.73 0.79
N PHE A 378 9.98 -26.74 1.57
CA PHE A 378 9.65 -25.41 1.08
C PHE A 378 10.75 -24.43 1.49
N PHE A 379 11.57 -24.00 0.54
CA PHE A 379 12.59 -22.99 0.76
C PHE A 379 11.98 -21.59 0.58
N TRP A 380 11.70 -20.94 1.71
CA TRP A 380 11.32 -19.54 1.74
C TRP A 380 12.54 -18.66 1.43
N HIS A 381 12.62 -18.19 0.20
CA HIS A 381 13.76 -17.42 -0.29
C HIS A 381 13.63 -15.94 0.11
N ILE A 382 14.47 -15.52 1.05
CA ILE A 382 14.63 -14.11 1.41
C ILE A 382 15.60 -13.44 0.42
N PRO A 383 15.19 -12.39 -0.31
CA PRO A 383 16.07 -11.69 -1.23
C PRO A 383 17.35 -11.20 -0.54
N LYS A 384 18.50 -11.38 -1.20
CA LYS A 384 19.82 -10.95 -0.71
C LYS A 384 20.32 -11.64 0.57
N ALA A 385 19.72 -12.78 0.96
CA ALA A 385 20.20 -13.62 2.07
C ALA A 385 20.88 -14.92 1.55
N SER A 386 21.82 -14.79 0.61
CA SER A 386 22.56 -15.94 0.02
C SER A 386 21.71 -17.01 -0.69
N GLY A 387 20.47 -16.67 -1.08
CA GLY A 387 19.55 -17.64 -1.67
C GLY A 387 19.98 -18.24 -3.00
N THR A 388 20.79 -17.53 -3.80
CA THR A 388 21.37 -18.08 -5.04
C THR A 388 22.35 -19.21 -4.74
N THR A 389 23.21 -19.05 -3.74
CA THR A 389 24.10 -20.11 -3.29
C THR A 389 23.31 -21.33 -2.83
N VAL A 390 22.25 -21.15 -2.03
CA VAL A 390 21.39 -22.25 -1.58
C VAL A 390 20.79 -22.99 -2.77
N LYS A 391 20.18 -22.25 -3.68
CA LYS A 391 19.58 -22.75 -4.93
C LYS A 391 20.55 -23.59 -5.77
N GLU A 392 21.75 -23.08 -6.01
CA GLU A 392 22.77 -23.78 -6.80
C GLU A 392 23.23 -25.06 -6.08
N THR A 393 23.51 -25.00 -4.78
CA THR A 393 23.90 -26.17 -4.00
C THR A 393 22.83 -27.28 -4.01
N LEU A 394 21.54 -26.93 -3.89
CA LEU A 394 20.46 -27.92 -3.96
C LEU A 394 20.45 -28.71 -5.27
N SER A 395 20.64 -28.02 -6.40
CA SER A 395 20.62 -28.64 -7.73
C SER A 395 21.94 -29.31 -8.11
N ASP A 396 23.08 -28.71 -7.77
CA ASP A 396 24.39 -29.16 -8.27
C ASP A 396 25.04 -30.19 -7.33
N CYS A 397 24.85 -30.04 -6.01
CA CYS A 397 25.48 -30.89 -5.02
C CYS A 397 24.58 -32.04 -4.59
N TYR A 398 23.29 -31.80 -4.36
CA TYR A 398 22.35 -32.85 -3.97
C TYR A 398 21.54 -33.38 -5.16
N GLY A 399 21.52 -32.66 -6.28
CA GLY A 399 20.83 -33.09 -7.48
C GLY A 399 19.32 -33.08 -7.35
N LEU A 400 18.78 -32.15 -6.56
CA LEU A 400 17.37 -31.95 -6.32
C LEU A 400 16.77 -31.09 -7.43
N VAL A 401 15.55 -31.44 -7.85
CA VAL A 401 14.75 -30.66 -8.78
C VAL A 401 14.03 -29.55 -8.01
N ARG A 402 14.38 -28.30 -8.27
CA ARG A 402 13.79 -27.13 -7.59
C ARG A 402 12.85 -26.34 -8.50
N THR A 403 11.88 -25.64 -7.93
CA THR A 403 11.00 -24.75 -8.71
C THR A 403 11.62 -23.38 -8.95
N GLU A 404 11.73 -22.97 -10.22
CA GLU A 404 12.10 -21.61 -10.62
C GLU A 404 11.75 -21.40 -12.10
N MET A 405 11.17 -20.25 -12.46
CA MET A 405 10.94 -19.93 -13.86
C MET A 405 12.23 -19.42 -14.50
N ILE A 406 12.87 -20.26 -15.31
CA ILE A 406 14.04 -19.88 -16.12
C ILE A 406 13.60 -19.34 -17.48
N LYS A 407 12.52 -19.89 -18.04
CA LYS A 407 12.00 -19.53 -19.37
C LYS A 407 10.50 -19.25 -19.29
N PRO A 408 10.05 -18.02 -19.61
CA PRO A 408 8.62 -17.77 -19.74
C PRO A 408 8.07 -18.45 -21.01
N PRO A 409 6.82 -18.93 -21.01
CA PRO A 409 5.90 -18.99 -19.86
C PRO A 409 6.22 -20.17 -18.91
N SER A 410 5.64 -20.15 -17.70
CA SER A 410 5.67 -21.30 -16.78
C SER A 410 5.21 -22.59 -17.46
N SER A 411 5.91 -23.69 -17.22
CA SER A 411 5.64 -25.03 -17.73
C SER A 411 6.02 -26.11 -16.70
N LEU A 412 5.44 -27.31 -16.82
CA LEU A 412 5.85 -28.47 -16.01
C LEU A 412 7.06 -29.21 -16.61
N GLU A 413 7.93 -28.49 -17.33
CA GLU A 413 9.14 -29.03 -17.95
C GLU A 413 10.33 -28.94 -16.97
N ILE A 414 11.05 -30.05 -16.81
CA ILE A 414 12.30 -30.08 -16.08
C ILE A 414 13.45 -29.73 -17.02
N ILE A 415 14.14 -28.64 -16.73
CA ILE A 415 15.33 -28.20 -17.47
C ILE A 415 16.53 -29.01 -16.95
N GLY A 416 16.81 -30.13 -17.62
CA GLY A 416 17.70 -31.18 -17.12
C GLY A 416 19.16 -30.80 -16.87
N LYS A 417 19.68 -29.71 -17.45
CA LYS A 417 21.05 -29.24 -17.14
C LYS A 417 21.17 -28.54 -15.79
N SER A 418 20.06 -28.03 -15.25
CA SER A 418 20.04 -27.23 -14.02
C SER A 418 19.17 -27.84 -12.91
N ASN A 419 18.53 -28.99 -13.16
CA ASN A 419 17.54 -29.60 -12.26
C ASN A 419 16.51 -28.56 -11.77
N VAL A 420 15.88 -27.86 -12.72
CA VAL A 420 14.86 -26.85 -12.42
C VAL A 420 13.56 -27.17 -13.11
N LEU A 421 12.47 -27.23 -12.33
CA LEU A 421 11.10 -27.25 -12.84
C LEU A 421 10.68 -25.82 -13.18
N ASN A 422 10.37 -25.57 -14.45
CA ASN A 422 10.18 -24.24 -15.02
C ASN A 422 8.85 -23.56 -14.60
N ILE A 423 8.66 -23.29 -13.32
CA ILE A 423 7.41 -22.71 -12.81
C ILE A 423 7.65 -21.45 -11.98
N ASP A 424 6.85 -20.41 -12.25
CA ASP A 424 6.84 -19.18 -11.48
C ASP A 424 6.01 -19.36 -10.20
N LEU A 425 6.62 -19.06 -9.05
CA LEU A 425 5.95 -19.01 -7.74
C LEU A 425 6.19 -17.66 -7.05
N THR A 426 6.58 -16.63 -7.81
CA THR A 426 6.91 -15.29 -7.29
C THR A 426 5.70 -14.36 -7.20
N THR A 427 4.56 -14.75 -7.79
CA THR A 427 3.31 -13.97 -7.77
C THR A 427 2.12 -14.79 -7.25
N ARG A 428 1.10 -14.11 -6.68
CA ARG A 428 -0.12 -14.78 -6.19
C ARG A 428 -0.84 -15.55 -7.30
N ASP A 429 -0.97 -14.95 -8.47
CA ASP A 429 -1.66 -15.56 -9.60
C ASP A 429 -0.91 -16.81 -10.09
N ALA A 430 0.43 -16.78 -10.08
CA ALA A 430 1.24 -17.93 -10.46
C ALA A 430 1.15 -19.06 -9.43
N VAL A 431 1.15 -18.74 -8.13
CA VAL A 431 0.91 -19.73 -7.05
C VAL A 431 -0.50 -20.33 -7.15
N ALA A 432 -1.53 -19.51 -7.43
CA ALA A 432 -2.90 -20.01 -7.61
C ALA A 432 -2.99 -20.99 -8.80
N LYS A 433 -2.36 -20.67 -9.93
CA LYS A 433 -2.27 -21.58 -11.09
C LYS A 433 -1.49 -22.85 -10.77
N ALA A 434 -0.40 -22.74 -10.01
CA ALA A 434 0.38 -23.90 -9.55
C ALA A 434 -0.47 -24.83 -8.67
N LYS A 435 -1.35 -24.27 -7.83
CA LYS A 435 -2.31 -25.03 -7.03
C LYS A 435 -3.38 -25.70 -7.90
N GLU A 436 -3.91 -25.01 -8.92
CA GLU A 436 -4.90 -25.56 -9.85
C GLU A 436 -4.38 -26.78 -10.62
N VAL A 437 -3.10 -26.79 -10.98
CA VAL A 437 -2.46 -27.93 -11.65
C VAL A 437 -1.93 -29.01 -10.69
N GLY A 438 -2.16 -28.85 -9.38
CA GLY A 438 -1.71 -29.80 -8.37
C GLY A 438 -0.19 -29.97 -8.31
N LEU A 439 0.59 -28.89 -8.44
CA LEU A 439 2.06 -28.93 -8.57
C LEU A 439 2.74 -29.89 -7.58
N VAL A 440 2.34 -29.83 -6.30
CA VAL A 440 2.91 -30.66 -5.22
C VAL A 440 2.64 -32.15 -5.48
N ASP A 441 1.44 -32.48 -5.93
CA ASP A 441 1.00 -33.87 -6.16
C ASP A 441 1.64 -34.49 -7.42
N THR A 442 2.24 -33.67 -8.30
CA THR A 442 2.91 -34.18 -9.50
C THR A 442 4.20 -34.96 -9.20
N GLY A 443 4.84 -34.71 -8.05
CA GLY A 443 6.14 -35.27 -7.70
C GLY A 443 7.29 -34.82 -8.61
N LEU A 444 7.11 -33.75 -9.40
CA LEU A 444 8.13 -33.25 -10.34
C LEU A 444 9.20 -32.38 -9.68
N ALA A 445 8.98 -31.90 -8.46
CA ALA A 445 9.92 -31.08 -7.72
C ALA A 445 10.24 -31.71 -6.37
N ASP A 446 11.53 -31.75 -6.04
CA ASP A 446 12.05 -32.17 -4.74
C ASP A 446 12.07 -31.01 -3.74
N VAL A 447 12.13 -29.76 -4.21
CA VAL A 447 12.12 -28.56 -3.37
C VAL A 447 11.28 -27.46 -4.01
N ILE A 448 10.33 -26.90 -3.25
CA ILE A 448 9.57 -25.73 -3.66
C ILE A 448 10.30 -24.48 -3.20
N ILE A 449 10.59 -23.56 -4.12
CA ILE A 449 11.20 -22.27 -3.81
C ILE A 449 10.22 -21.14 -4.13
N SER A 450 9.98 -20.28 -3.13
CA SER A 450 9.25 -19.05 -3.34
C SER A 450 9.75 -17.94 -2.42
N GLN A 451 9.66 -16.70 -2.91
CA GLN A 451 9.86 -15.50 -2.10
C GLN A 451 8.58 -15.14 -1.33
N LEU A 452 7.44 -15.69 -1.75
CA LEU A 452 6.13 -15.42 -1.17
C LEU A 452 5.89 -16.36 0.02
N PHE A 453 5.78 -15.78 1.21
CA PHE A 453 5.11 -16.46 2.32
C PHE A 453 3.59 -16.23 2.25
N GLU A 454 3.17 -15.02 1.84
CA GLU A 454 1.88 -14.76 1.19
C GLU A 454 1.84 -13.35 0.55
N GLY A 455 1.96 -13.26 -0.78
CA GLY A 455 1.57 -12.11 -1.60
C GLY A 455 2.35 -10.79 -1.53
N ALA A 456 3.59 -10.81 -2.00
CA ALA A 456 4.40 -9.66 -2.36
C ALA A 456 4.60 -9.62 -3.88
N THR A 457 3.71 -8.94 -4.62
CA THR A 457 3.78 -8.82 -6.09
C THR A 457 4.62 -7.63 -6.59
N TRP A 458 5.41 -6.98 -5.72
CA TRP A 458 5.98 -5.64 -5.98
C TRP A 458 7.46 -5.61 -6.39
N GLU A 459 8.11 -6.74 -6.68
CA GLU A 459 9.55 -6.74 -7.01
C GLU A 459 9.89 -6.93 -8.51
N PRO A 460 9.85 -5.84 -9.30
CA PRO A 460 10.86 -5.52 -10.30
C PRO A 460 11.87 -4.56 -9.64
N THR A 461 12.93 -5.10 -9.05
CA THR A 461 13.75 -4.45 -8.00
C THR A 461 14.65 -3.30 -8.44
N TYR A 462 14.83 -3.06 -9.73
CA TYR A 462 15.59 -1.90 -10.20
C TYR A 462 14.65 -0.74 -10.53
N ARG A 463 14.79 0.37 -9.81
CA ARG A 463 14.26 1.64 -10.26
C ARG A 463 15.39 2.62 -10.54
N SER A 464 15.48 3.07 -11.79
CA SER A 464 16.51 4.01 -12.24
C SER A 464 16.38 5.39 -11.58
N ASP A 465 15.21 5.75 -11.09
CA ASP A 465 14.96 7.01 -10.38
C ASP A 465 15.52 7.01 -8.94
N TYR A 466 16.01 5.87 -8.45
CA TYR A 466 16.72 5.76 -7.17
C TYR A 466 18.24 5.84 -7.29
N ASN A 467 18.78 6.09 -8.48
CA ASN A 467 20.24 6.17 -8.66
C ASN A 467 20.87 7.33 -7.87
N ASP A 468 20.13 8.42 -7.65
CA ASP A 468 20.65 9.65 -7.05
C ASP A 468 20.24 9.85 -5.57
N ILE A 469 19.57 8.87 -4.96
CA ILE A 469 19.16 8.94 -3.54
C ILE A 469 20.14 8.18 -2.64
N THR A 470 20.43 8.74 -1.47
CA THR A 470 21.22 8.04 -0.46
C THR A 470 20.39 6.98 0.26
N LEU A 471 21.05 6.00 0.89
CA LEU A 471 20.37 4.99 1.70
C LEU A 471 19.56 5.63 2.83
N GLN A 472 20.09 6.67 3.49
CA GLN A 472 19.36 7.41 4.51
C GLN A 472 18.10 8.04 3.94
N GLN A 473 18.19 8.73 2.79
CA GLN A 473 17.04 9.33 2.14
C GLN A 473 15.99 8.27 1.79
N TYR A 474 16.40 7.14 1.20
CA TYR A 474 15.50 6.03 0.88
C TYR A 474 14.76 5.50 2.10
N VAL A 475 15.48 5.31 3.22
CA VAL A 475 14.89 4.84 4.46
C VAL A 475 13.94 5.89 5.03
N GLU A 476 14.26 7.18 4.93
CA GLU A 476 13.43 8.29 5.39
C GLU A 476 12.19 8.54 4.52
N MET A 477 12.16 8.06 3.28
CA MET A 477 11.03 8.23 2.37
C MET A 477 9.71 7.79 3.01
N ASP A 478 8.68 8.60 2.76
CA ASP A 478 7.33 8.27 3.17
C ASP A 478 6.87 6.97 2.46
N GLY A 479 6.40 6.01 3.26
CA GLY A 479 5.97 4.70 2.75
C GLY A 479 7.09 3.68 2.56
N TYR A 480 8.30 3.94 3.09
CA TYR A 480 9.36 2.92 3.26
C TYR A 480 8.76 1.63 3.87
N TYR A 481 9.06 0.49 3.24
CA TYR A 481 8.51 -0.81 3.63
C TYR A 481 9.39 -1.45 4.70
N ASP A 482 9.03 -1.18 5.95
CA ASP A 482 9.73 -1.63 7.15
C ASP A 482 9.32 -3.05 7.58
N ASN A 483 10.19 -3.72 8.35
CA ASN A 483 9.89 -4.98 9.02
C ASN A 483 9.33 -6.07 8.08
N TRP A 484 9.95 -6.21 6.91
CA TRP A 484 9.48 -7.06 5.82
C TRP A 484 9.23 -8.50 6.28
N MET A 485 10.12 -9.12 7.06
CA MET A 485 9.97 -10.52 7.48
C MET A 485 8.78 -10.71 8.41
N VAL A 486 8.65 -9.87 9.44
CA VAL A 486 7.50 -9.92 10.35
C VAL A 486 6.19 -9.68 9.61
N ARG A 487 6.17 -8.75 8.63
CA ARG A 487 4.99 -8.51 7.78
C ARG A 487 4.62 -9.73 6.94
N MET A 488 5.60 -10.44 6.39
CA MET A 488 5.35 -11.65 5.60
C MET A 488 4.80 -12.78 6.46
N LEU A 489 5.40 -13.04 7.62
CA LEU A 489 4.99 -14.13 8.51
C LEU A 489 3.64 -13.87 9.19
N SER A 490 3.33 -12.61 9.50
CA SER A 490 2.05 -12.23 10.13
C SER A 490 0.96 -11.83 9.13
N ASN A 491 1.26 -11.81 7.83
CA ASN A 491 0.41 -11.28 6.75
C ASN A 491 -0.03 -9.81 6.95
N ALA A 492 0.65 -9.05 7.81
CA ALA A 492 0.35 -7.65 8.12
C ALA A 492 1.00 -6.68 7.11
N LYS A 493 0.50 -6.67 5.88
CA LYS A 493 1.12 -5.96 4.74
C LYS A 493 1.09 -4.45 4.85
N LEU A 494 0.10 -3.91 5.57
CA LEU A 494 -0.14 -2.48 5.69
C LEU A 494 -0.36 -2.10 7.15
N GLY A 495 -0.28 -0.80 7.42
CA GLY A 495 -0.48 -0.25 8.74
C GLY A 495 0.61 -0.60 9.75
N GLY A 496 0.39 -0.12 10.97
CA GLY A 496 1.34 -0.21 12.06
C GLY A 496 1.46 -1.63 12.63
N LEU A 497 2.69 -2.11 12.77
CA LEU A 497 2.99 -3.33 13.49
C LEU A 497 2.92 -3.14 15.01
N ASN A 498 2.66 -4.23 15.71
CA ASN A 498 2.65 -4.29 17.17
C ASN A 498 3.27 -5.62 17.64
N GLU A 499 3.45 -5.75 18.95
CA GLU A 499 4.10 -6.91 19.56
C GLU A 499 3.42 -8.24 19.21
N GLY A 500 2.08 -8.26 19.06
CA GLY A 500 1.36 -9.47 18.68
C GLY A 500 1.74 -10.00 17.30
N HIS A 501 2.16 -9.14 16.37
CA HIS A 501 2.68 -9.59 15.07
C HIS A 501 4.07 -10.20 15.20
N LEU A 502 4.94 -9.62 16.03
CA LEU A 502 6.26 -10.18 16.31
C LEU A 502 6.15 -11.54 17.00
N GLU A 503 5.29 -11.66 18.01
CA GLU A 503 5.10 -12.94 18.72
C GLU A 503 4.51 -14.02 17.81
N LEU A 504 3.60 -13.66 16.90
CA LEU A 504 3.12 -14.59 15.87
C LEU A 504 4.26 -15.03 14.94
N ALA A 505 5.06 -14.08 14.44
CA ALA A 505 6.20 -14.38 13.58
C ALA A 505 7.24 -15.28 14.27
N LYS A 506 7.58 -15.01 15.54
CA LYS A 506 8.47 -15.86 16.35
C LYS A 506 7.91 -17.26 16.51
N LYS A 507 6.62 -17.40 16.82
CA LYS A 507 5.96 -18.71 16.95
C LYS A 507 6.08 -19.50 15.64
N ILE A 508 5.73 -18.88 14.52
CA ILE A 508 5.82 -19.51 13.19
C ILE A 508 7.25 -19.95 12.89
N LEU A 509 8.23 -19.06 13.08
CA LEU A 509 9.64 -19.34 12.82
C LEU A 509 10.15 -20.52 13.67
N LYS A 510 9.80 -20.55 14.96
CA LYS A 510 10.23 -21.61 15.88
C LYS A 510 9.60 -22.96 15.58
N ASP A 511 8.31 -22.97 15.23
CA ASP A 511 7.54 -24.20 15.12
C ASP A 511 7.62 -24.80 13.70
N LYS A 512 7.76 -23.98 12.65
CA LYS A 512 7.64 -24.43 11.25
C LYS A 512 8.92 -24.38 10.41
N PHE A 513 9.98 -23.71 10.86
CA PHE A 513 11.18 -23.50 10.04
C PHE A 513 12.40 -24.27 10.55
N VAL A 514 13.16 -24.85 9.62
CA VAL A 514 14.60 -25.06 9.79
C VAL A 514 15.29 -23.76 9.40
N VAL A 515 15.98 -23.13 10.36
CA VAL A 515 16.55 -21.79 10.18
C VAL A 515 18.00 -21.92 9.70
N GLY A 516 18.39 -21.08 8.74
CA GLY A 516 19.76 -20.93 8.30
C GLY A 516 20.23 -19.49 8.42
N ILE A 517 21.52 -19.28 8.70
CA ILE A 517 22.11 -17.95 8.85
C ILE A 517 23.16 -17.73 7.77
N SER A 518 23.01 -16.68 6.97
CA SER A 518 23.89 -16.37 5.83
C SER A 518 25.35 -16.18 6.21
N ASP A 519 25.62 -15.74 7.44
CA ASP A 519 26.98 -15.53 7.95
C ASP A 519 27.60 -16.83 8.49
N HIS A 520 26.80 -17.90 8.59
CA HIS A 520 27.19 -19.22 9.09
C HIS A 520 26.76 -20.33 8.11
N MET A 521 27.08 -20.16 6.82
CA MET A 521 26.64 -21.09 5.77
C MET A 521 27.17 -22.52 5.94
N ASP A 522 28.40 -22.70 6.42
CA ASP A 522 28.97 -24.04 6.67
C ASP A 522 28.10 -24.83 7.67
N GLU A 523 27.78 -24.18 8.79
CA GLU A 523 26.93 -24.77 9.83
C GLU A 523 25.47 -24.91 9.36
N THR A 524 24.97 -23.95 8.59
CA THR A 524 23.64 -24.02 7.97
C THR A 524 23.50 -25.26 7.09
N PHE A 525 24.46 -25.51 6.20
CA PHE A 525 24.40 -26.69 5.33
C PHE A 525 24.60 -27.98 6.10
N ARG A 526 25.49 -28.02 7.09
CA ARG A 526 25.64 -29.18 7.98
C ARG A 526 24.31 -29.55 8.65
N GLN A 527 23.55 -28.57 9.14
CA GLN A 527 22.24 -28.82 9.75
C GLN A 527 21.21 -29.31 8.72
N LEU A 528 21.17 -28.70 7.53
CA LEU A 528 20.26 -29.11 6.45
C LEU A 528 20.53 -30.54 5.98
N GLU A 529 21.80 -30.91 5.81
CA GLU A 529 22.21 -32.26 5.42
C GLU A 529 21.76 -33.30 6.43
N ILE A 530 21.94 -33.04 7.73
CA ILE A 530 21.53 -33.98 8.78
C ILE A 530 20.00 -34.05 8.86
N TYR A 531 19.32 -32.91 8.85
CA TYR A 531 17.87 -32.85 8.99
C TYR A 531 17.15 -33.52 7.81
N TYR A 532 17.57 -33.22 6.58
CA TYR A 532 16.95 -33.79 5.37
C TYR A 532 17.60 -35.11 4.91
N GLY A 533 18.69 -35.55 5.54
CA GLY A 533 19.44 -36.74 5.12
C GLY A 533 20.04 -36.61 3.71
N TRP A 534 20.33 -35.38 3.27
CA TRP A 534 20.93 -35.14 1.95
C TRP A 534 22.39 -35.57 1.94
N LYS A 535 22.83 -36.10 0.79
CA LYS A 535 24.22 -36.53 0.58
C LYS A 535 24.72 -35.90 -0.71
N GLU A 536 25.91 -35.31 -0.65
CA GLU A 536 26.56 -34.77 -1.84
C GLU A 536 26.76 -35.87 -2.90
N LYS A 537 26.38 -35.58 -4.15
CA LYS A 537 26.69 -36.42 -5.31
C LYS A 537 28.18 -36.39 -5.66
N ARG A 538 28.89 -35.33 -5.28
CA ARG A 538 30.33 -35.13 -5.46
C ARG A 538 30.92 -34.57 -4.19
N GLU A 539 31.92 -35.25 -3.65
CA GLU A 539 32.61 -34.84 -2.42
C GLU A 539 33.20 -33.43 -2.55
N GLY A 540 32.93 -32.59 -1.54
CA GLY A 540 33.40 -31.21 -1.46
C GLY A 540 32.61 -30.23 -2.32
N CYS A 541 31.44 -30.62 -2.85
CA CYS A 541 30.64 -29.75 -3.71
C CYS A 541 30.08 -28.54 -2.96
N VAL A 542 29.52 -28.74 -1.77
CA VAL A 542 28.99 -27.65 -0.93
C VAL A 542 30.11 -26.67 -0.60
N GLN A 543 31.26 -27.18 -0.15
CA GLN A 543 32.44 -26.39 0.17
C GLN A 543 32.88 -25.50 -1.01
N PHE A 544 32.77 -26.01 -2.25
CA PHE A 544 33.07 -25.25 -3.46
C PHE A 544 32.11 -24.06 -3.65
N HIS A 545 30.79 -24.27 -3.54
CA HIS A 545 29.81 -23.17 -3.68
C HIS A 545 29.93 -22.14 -2.54
N LEU A 546 30.26 -22.57 -1.32
CA LEU A 546 30.39 -21.68 -0.18
C LEU A 546 31.64 -20.80 -0.23
N HIS A 547 32.79 -21.38 -0.57
CA HIS A 547 34.09 -20.70 -0.41
C HIS A 547 34.75 -20.31 -1.74
N SER A 548 34.50 -21.07 -2.81
CA SER A 548 35.25 -20.94 -4.07
C SER A 548 34.45 -20.27 -5.20
N ALA A 549 33.12 -20.33 -5.15
CA ALA A 549 32.23 -19.75 -6.17
C ALA A 549 31.07 -18.93 -5.56
N PRO A 550 31.35 -17.90 -4.73
CA PRO A 550 30.29 -17.10 -4.16
C PRO A 550 29.52 -16.31 -5.25
N SER A 551 28.25 -16.62 -5.44
CA SER A 551 27.38 -15.95 -6.40
C SER A 551 26.78 -14.65 -5.82
N ASN A 552 26.48 -13.68 -6.70
CA ASN A 552 25.76 -12.43 -6.37
C ASN A 552 26.37 -11.50 -5.30
N LYS A 553 27.71 -11.46 -5.16
CA LYS A 553 28.43 -10.48 -4.33
C LYS A 553 28.54 -9.11 -5.00
N ASN A 554 27.43 -8.35 -5.02
CA ASN A 554 27.49 -6.94 -5.41
C ASN A 554 28.27 -6.15 -4.35
N LYS A 555 29.19 -5.29 -4.79
CA LYS A 555 29.88 -4.35 -3.89
C LYS A 555 28.99 -3.16 -3.62
N TYR A 556 28.76 -2.84 -2.36
CA TYR A 556 28.05 -1.64 -1.91
C TYR A 556 28.76 -1.06 -0.68
N PRO A 557 28.61 0.25 -0.43
CA PRO A 557 29.11 0.86 0.80
C PRO A 557 28.46 0.19 2.02
N GLU A 558 29.28 -0.31 2.93
CA GLU A 558 28.78 -0.86 4.20
C GLU A 558 28.46 0.29 5.17
N THR A 559 27.32 0.19 5.83
CA THR A 559 26.98 1.09 6.93
C THR A 559 27.69 0.61 8.20
N GLU A 560 28.39 1.51 8.88
CA GLU A 560 28.98 1.21 10.18
C GLU A 560 27.90 0.83 11.20
N ARG A 561 28.05 -0.34 11.82
CA ARG A 561 27.11 -0.82 12.85
C ARG A 561 27.11 0.14 14.03
N GLY A 562 25.93 0.63 14.41
CA GLY A 562 25.77 1.63 15.46
C GLY A 562 25.95 3.09 15.00
N GLY A 563 26.30 3.34 13.74
CA GLY A 563 26.29 4.66 13.13
C GLY A 563 24.87 5.22 12.95
N GLU A 564 24.75 6.51 12.60
CA GLU A 564 23.46 7.21 12.46
C GLU A 564 22.51 6.51 11.49
N VAL A 565 22.98 6.20 10.27
CA VAL A 565 22.17 5.52 9.25
C VAL A 565 21.79 4.11 9.68
N TRP A 566 22.70 3.38 10.35
CA TRP A 566 22.42 2.04 10.86
C TRP A 566 21.34 2.07 11.94
N ASN A 567 21.43 3.00 12.90
CA ASN A 567 20.43 3.17 13.96
C ASN A 567 19.06 3.54 13.40
N LEU A 568 19.03 4.41 12.38
CA LEU A 568 17.78 4.75 11.68
C LEU A 568 17.14 3.51 11.03
N ILE A 569 17.92 2.71 10.32
CA ILE A 569 17.44 1.47 9.69
C ILE A 569 16.97 0.47 10.76
N ALA A 570 17.74 0.29 11.82
CA ALA A 570 17.43 -0.62 12.91
C ALA A 570 16.17 -0.21 13.68
N ASP A 571 15.96 1.10 13.91
CA ASP A 571 14.74 1.61 14.54
C ASP A 571 13.50 1.41 13.65
N LYS A 572 13.62 1.72 12.35
CA LYS A 572 12.53 1.45 11.40
C LYS A 572 12.22 -0.05 11.32
N ASN A 573 13.24 -0.91 11.36
CA ASN A 573 13.11 -2.37 11.26
C ASN A 573 13.19 -3.08 12.61
N LYS A 574 12.77 -2.44 13.71
CA LYS A 574 12.97 -2.97 15.07
C LYS A 574 12.34 -4.35 15.31
N PHE A 575 11.23 -4.68 14.66
CA PHE A 575 10.58 -5.98 14.81
C PHE A 575 11.32 -7.06 14.03
N ASP A 576 11.81 -6.75 12.83
CA ASP A 576 12.69 -7.67 12.08
C ASP A 576 14.03 -7.86 12.80
N MET A 577 14.59 -6.83 13.42
CA MET A 577 15.79 -6.96 14.26
C MET A 577 15.54 -7.90 15.44
N ALA A 578 14.41 -7.75 16.13
CA ALA A 578 14.03 -8.64 17.23
C ALA A 578 13.78 -10.08 16.74
N LEU A 579 13.13 -10.26 15.58
CA LEU A 579 12.92 -11.56 14.97
C LEU A 579 14.25 -12.20 14.55
N TYR A 580 15.19 -11.43 14.02
CA TYR A 580 16.52 -11.91 13.64
C TYR A 580 17.32 -12.42 14.84
N TYR A 581 17.34 -11.69 15.95
CA TYR A 581 18.00 -12.17 17.17
C TYR A 581 17.35 -13.45 17.69
N PHE A 582 16.02 -13.53 17.66
CA PHE A 582 15.31 -14.77 17.99
C PHE A 582 15.63 -15.91 17.01
N ALA A 583 15.82 -15.62 15.73
CA ALA A 583 16.23 -16.60 14.72
C ALA A 583 17.63 -17.18 15.03
N LEU A 584 18.56 -16.37 15.55
CA LEU A 584 19.88 -16.85 16.00
C LEU A 584 19.75 -17.82 17.18
N GLU A 585 18.85 -17.56 18.12
CA GLU A 585 18.55 -18.48 19.23
C GLU A 585 17.99 -19.80 18.70
N VAL A 586 17.00 -19.74 17.80
CA VAL A 586 16.42 -20.94 17.16
C VAL A 586 17.47 -21.73 16.39
N PHE A 587 18.36 -21.06 15.65
CA PHE A 587 19.45 -21.69 14.91
C PHE A 587 20.43 -22.43 15.84
N GLY A 588 20.79 -21.83 16.98
CA GLY A 588 21.60 -22.47 18.00
C GLY A 588 20.92 -23.70 18.61
N ASP A 589 19.64 -23.56 18.98
CA ASP A 589 18.82 -24.65 19.53
C ASP A 589 18.69 -25.84 18.56
N GLN A 590 18.54 -25.56 17.26
CA GLN A 590 18.46 -26.56 16.20
C GLN A 590 19.80 -27.29 16.05
N SER A 591 20.92 -26.56 16.07
CA SER A 591 22.26 -27.15 16.03
C SER A 591 22.50 -28.15 17.17
N GLU A 592 22.14 -27.78 18.41
CA GLU A 592 22.34 -28.63 19.57
C GLU A 592 21.53 -29.94 19.49
N LYS A 593 20.27 -29.86 19.06
CA LYS A 593 19.40 -31.03 18.94
C LYS A 593 19.89 -31.97 17.84
N VAL A 594 20.23 -31.43 16.68
CA VAL A 594 20.85 -32.17 15.58
C VAL A 594 22.12 -32.88 16.07
N PHE A 595 22.93 -32.24 16.91
CA PHE A 595 24.12 -32.86 17.50
C PHE A 595 23.79 -34.00 18.48
N ARG A 596 22.71 -33.88 19.26
CA ARG A 596 22.27 -34.93 20.22
C ARG A 596 21.66 -36.13 19.50
N GLU A 597 20.81 -35.92 18.50
CA GLU A 597 20.13 -36.99 17.75
C GLU A 597 21.05 -37.64 16.71
N GLY A 598 21.98 -36.90 16.13
CA GLY A 598 23.04 -37.43 15.25
C GLY A 598 23.98 -38.42 15.94
N LYS A 599 24.06 -38.41 17.29
CA LYS A 599 24.74 -39.47 18.06
C LYS A 599 23.91 -40.75 18.24
N VAL A 600 22.60 -40.71 17.99
CA VAL A 600 21.67 -41.83 18.17
C VAL A 600 21.41 -42.58 16.84
N MET A 601 21.62 -41.92 15.70
CA MET A 601 21.42 -42.48 14.35
C MET A 601 22.71 -43.10 13.75
N GLN A 602 23.47 -43.86 14.55
CA GLN A 602 24.43 -44.84 14.04
C GLN A 602 23.79 -46.23 14.12
N TYR A 603 23.11 -46.64 13.06
CA TYR A 603 22.72 -48.03 12.83
C TYR A 603 23.16 -48.48 11.44
#